data_AF-A0A957MEE9-F1
#
_entry.id   AF-A0A957MEE9-F1
#
_cell.length_a   1.000
_cell.length_b   1.000
_cell.length_c   1.000
_cell.angle_alpha   90.00
_cell.angle_beta   90.00
_cell.angle_gamma   90.00
#
_symmetry.space_group_name_H-M   'P 1'
#
loop_
_entity.id
_entity.type
_entity.pdbx_description
1 polymer ?
#
loop_
_entity_poly.entity_id
_entity_poly.type
_entity_poly.pdbx_seq_one_letter_code
_entity_poly.pdbx_strand_id
1 'polypeptide(L)' 'FGIGGTVTIQATHDGHPALLNQIVDLSQLAFPAFGDYEFRIYLDDEVAAEIPLLVAQAKQPPGQQPAA' A
#
# COMPACT_ATOMS: atom_id res chain seq x y z
N PHE A 1 10.68 -0.49 -5.28
CA PHE A 1 11.01 -0.22 -3.87
C PHE A 1 10.15 -1.13 -3.01
N GLY A 2 10.56 -1.43 -1.78
CA GLY A 2 9.77 -2.24 -0.85
C GLY A 2 9.79 -1.63 0.54
N ILE A 3 8.68 -1.73 1.26
CA ILE A 3 8.55 -1.34 2.65
C ILE A 3 8.21 -2.62 3.40
N GLY A 4 9.04 -2.98 4.39
CA GLY A 4 8.88 -4.20 5.15
C GLY A 4 9.07 -3.96 6.64
N GLY A 5 8.44 -4.81 7.45
CA GLY A 5 8.54 -4.81 8.89
C GLY A 5 8.14 -6.18 9.44
N THR A 6 8.57 -6.47 10.66
CA THR A 6 8.20 -7.71 11.35
C THR A 6 7.14 -7.39 12.40
N VAL A 7 6.08 -8.20 12.45
CA VAL A 7 5.04 -8.08 13.46
C VAL A 7 4.93 -9.41 14.21
N THR A 8 5.09 -9.35 15.54
CA THR A 8 4.86 -10.51 16.41
C THR A 8 3.44 -10.44 16.95
N ILE A 9 2.58 -11.36 16.51
CA ILE A 9 1.24 -11.51 17.06
C ILE A 9 1.33 -12.41 18.29
N GLN A 10 1.06 -11.87 19.48
CA GLN A 10 1.01 -12.68 20.70
C GLN A 10 -0.31 -13.45 20.75
N ALA A 11 -0.25 -14.73 21.08
CA ALA A 11 -1.43 -15.54 21.34
C ALA A 11 -2.20 -15.00 22.55
N THR A 12 -3.52 -15.01 22.50
CA THR A 12 -4.33 -14.67 23.67
C THR A 12 -4.19 -15.79 24.72
N HIS A 13 -4.18 -15.42 26.00
CA HIS A 13 -3.94 -16.34 27.12
C HIS A 13 -4.99 -17.48 27.21
N ASP A 14 -6.14 -17.31 26.55
CA ASP A 14 -7.27 -18.22 26.51
C ASP A 14 -7.28 -19.17 25.30
N GLY A 15 -6.25 -19.12 24.43
CA GLY A 15 -6.11 -20.01 23.29
C GLY A 15 -6.98 -19.65 22.08
N HIS A 16 -7.63 -18.48 22.09
CA HIS A 16 -8.34 -17.99 20.92
C HIS A 16 -7.36 -17.43 19.85
N PRO A 17 -7.74 -17.47 18.56
CA PRO A 17 -6.98 -16.78 17.52
C PRO A 17 -6.93 -15.29 17.81
N ALA A 18 -5.72 -14.73 17.86
CA ALA A 18 -5.54 -13.29 17.91
C ALA A 18 -5.78 -12.70 16.51
N LEU A 19 -6.71 -11.75 16.43
CA LEU A 19 -6.94 -10.98 15.21
C LEU A 19 -6.12 -9.68 15.28
N LEU A 20 -5.32 -9.44 14.25
CA LEU A 20 -4.62 -8.18 14.04
C LEU A 20 -5.23 -7.45 12.85
N ASN A 21 -5.60 -6.20 13.05
CA ASN A 21 -5.89 -5.28 11.95
C ASN A 21 -4.72 -4.29 11.85
N GLN A 22 -3.96 -4.34 10.76
CA GLN A 22 -2.85 -3.44 10.51
C GLN A 22 -3.18 -2.53 9.34
N ILE A 23 -3.12 -1.21 9.59
CA ILE A 23 -3.33 -0.18 8.58
C ILE A 23 -1.97 0.44 8.26
N VAL A 24 -1.61 0.44 6.98
CA VAL A 24 -0.40 1.08 6.47
C VAL A 24 -0.82 2.27 5.63
N ASP A 25 -0.36 3.46 6.01
CA ASP A 25 -0.56 4.69 5.23
C ASP A 25 0.71 4.98 4.41
N LEU A 26 0.56 5.05 3.10
CA LEU A 26 1.62 5.36 2.15
C LEU A 26 1.38 6.76 1.59
N SER A 27 2.20 7.72 2.01
CA SER A 27 2.17 9.09 1.52
C SER A 27 3.33 9.38 0.58
N GLN A 28 3.16 10.40 -0.26
CA GLN A 28 4.20 10.90 -1.19
C GLN A 28 4.72 9.86 -2.19
N LEU A 29 3.87 8.91 -2.60
CA LEU A 29 4.20 7.98 -3.68
C LEU A 29 4.39 8.75 -4.99
N ALA A 30 5.52 8.48 -5.66
CA ALA A 30 5.83 9.01 -6.98
C ALA A 30 5.92 7.85 -7.98
N PHE A 31 5.29 8.02 -9.13
CA PHE A 31 5.29 7.03 -10.20
C PHE A 31 6.10 7.56 -11.38
N PRO A 32 7.02 6.76 -11.96
CA PRO A 32 7.90 7.23 -13.02
C PRO A 32 7.18 7.50 -14.35
N ALA A 33 6.03 6.85 -14.58
CA ALA A 33 5.22 7.02 -15.77
C ALA A 33 3.74 6.74 -15.49
N PHE A 34 2.86 7.20 -16.37
CA PHE A 34 1.45 6.79 -16.37
C PHE A 34 1.32 5.34 -16.85
N GLY A 35 0.33 4.61 -16.34
CA GLY A 35 0.07 3.23 -16.71
C GLY A 35 -0.39 2.38 -15.55
N ASP A 36 -0.35 1.06 -15.76
CA ASP A 36 -0.78 0.06 -14.79
C ASP A 36 0.36 -0.30 -13.83
N TYR A 37 0.03 -0.31 -12.54
CA TYR A 37 0.88 -0.70 -11.44
C TYR A 37 0.13 -1.68 -10.54
N GLU A 38 0.84 -2.28 -9.60
CA GLU A 38 0.27 -3.13 -8.57
C GLU A 38 1.00 -2.93 -7.24
N PHE A 39 0.26 -3.02 -6.14
CA PHE A 39 0.84 -3.33 -4.84
C PHE A 39 0.73 -4.83 -4.61
N ARG A 40 1.85 -5.46 -4.26
CA ARG A 40 1.89 -6.84 -3.78
C ARG A 40 2.19 -6.85 -2.30
N ILE A 41 1.30 -7.47 -1.53
CA ILE A 41 1.44 -7.64 -0.09
C ILE A 41 1.97 -9.05 0.14
N TYR A 42 3.13 -9.13 0.76
CA TYR A 42 3.75 -10.40 1.13
C TYR A 42 3.59 -10.65 2.62
N LEU A 43 3.14 -11.85 2.99
CA LEU A 43 3.18 -12.36 4.36
C LEU A 43 4.02 -13.64 4.33
N ASP A 44 5.08 -13.68 5.13
CA ASP A 44 6.02 -14.81 5.18
C ASP A 44 6.53 -15.23 3.78
N ASP A 45 6.93 -14.23 2.98
CA ASP A 45 7.41 -14.37 1.60
C ASP A 45 6.38 -14.89 0.57
N GLU A 46 5.11 -15.06 0.97
CA GLU A 46 4.00 -15.44 0.08
C GLU A 46 3.11 -14.25 -0.27
N VAL A 47 2.63 -14.19 -1.52
CA VAL A 47 1.69 -13.13 -1.95
C VAL A 47 0.34 -13.37 -1.29
N ALA A 48 0.02 -12.56 -0.30
CA ALA A 48 -1.26 -12.60 0.40
C ALA A 48 -2.35 -11.81 -0.35
N ALA A 49 -1.96 -10.73 -1.04
CA ALA A 49 -2.87 -9.91 -1.84
C ALA A 49 -2.15 -9.14 -2.95
N GLU A 50 -2.88 -8.91 -4.04
CA GLU A 50 -2.48 -8.05 -5.15
C GLU A 50 -3.55 -6.96 -5.32
N ILE A 51 -3.13 -5.70 -5.35
CA ILE A 51 -4.02 -4.55 -5.49
C ILE A 51 -3.63 -3.81 -6.77
N PRO A 52 -4.43 -3.91 -7.85
CA PRO A 52 -4.15 -3.20 -9.09
C PRO A 52 -4.37 -1.70 -8.91
N LEU A 53 -3.50 -0.90 -9.52
CA LEU A 53 -3.54 0.55 -9.51
C LEU A 53 -3.32 1.11 -10.91
N LEU A 54 -4.26 1.93 -11.39
CA LEU A 54 -4.07 2.71 -12.61
C LEU A 54 -3.56 4.11 -12.27
N VAL A 55 -2.36 4.45 -12.73
CA VAL A 55 -1.81 5.81 -12.65
C VAL A 55 -2.16 6.54 -13.93
N ALA A 56 -3.26 7.28 -13.90
CA ALA A 56 -3.76 8.06 -15.03
C ALA A 56 -3.29 9.52 -14.98
N GLN A 57 -3.18 10.14 -16.15
CA GLN A 57 -3.00 11.58 -16.22
C GLN A 57 -4.29 12.28 -15.78
N ALA A 58 -4.24 12.96 -14.65
CA ALA A 58 -5.35 13.82 -14.23
C ALA A 58 -5.46 15.00 -15.21
N LYS A 59 -6.66 15.25 -15.73
CA LYS A 59 -6.94 16.52 -16.41
C LYS A 59 -6.90 17.61 -15.36
N GLN A 60 -5.96 18.53 -15.48
CA GLN A 60 -5.84 19.66 -14.55
C GLN A 60 -7.12 20.52 -14.67
N PRO A 61 -7.85 20.77 -13.56
CA PRO A 61 -8.96 21.72 -13.59
C PRO A 61 -8.43 23.10 -14.01
N PRO A 62 -9.17 23.88 -14.81
CA PRO A 62 -8.76 25.24 -15.16
C PRO A 62 -8.59 26.06 -13.87
N GLY A 63 -7.36 26.53 -13.60
CA GLY A 63 -7.06 27.40 -12.46
C GLY A 63 -6.03 26.88 -11.43
N GLN A 64 -5.63 25.61 -11.50
CA GLN A 64 -4.54 25.08 -10.65
C GLN A 64 -3.27 24.92 -11.48
N GLN A 65 -2.57 25.99 -11.80
CA GLN A 65 -1.24 25.93 -12.42
C GLN A 65 -0.21 25.89 -11.28
N PRO A 66 0.71 24.91 -11.21
CA PRO A 66 1.79 24.93 -10.22
C PRO A 66 2.61 26.21 -10.43
N ALA A 67 2.90 26.94 -9.35
CA ALA A 67 3.79 28.09 -9.41
C ALA A 67 5.16 27.63 -9.94
N ALA A 68 5.67 28.36 -10.94
CA ALA A 68 6.95 28.12 -11.60
C ALA A 68 8.15 28.39 -10.68
#